data_AF-A0A7Y4MHL1-F1
#
_entry.id   AF-A0A7Y4MHL1-F1
#
_cell.length_a   1.000
_cell.length_b   1.000
_cell.length_c   1.000
_cell.angle_alpha   90.00
_cell.angle_beta   90.00
_cell.angle_gamma   90.00
#
_symmetry.space_group_name_H-M   'P 1'
#
loop_
_entity.id
_entity.type
_entity.pdbx_description
1 polymer ?
#
loop_
_entity_poly.entity_id
_entity_poly.type
_entity_poly.pdbx_seq_one_letter_code
_entity_poly.pdbx_strand_id
1 'polypeptide(L)' 'MAAMKPRTGDGPMEVTKEGRSLIMRVPIDGGGRLVVELNAEEAGKLKDCLLTVTE' A
#
# COMPACT_ATOMS: atom_id res chain seq x y z
N MET A 1 -0.65 20.10 -26.74
CA MET A 1 -0.88 19.99 -25.29
C MET A 1 -1.05 18.50 -25.00
N ALA A 2 -0.08 17.84 -24.36
CA ALA A 2 -0.21 16.42 -24.04
C ALA A 2 -1.12 16.29 -22.81
N ALA A 3 -2.28 15.65 -22.98
CA ALA A 3 -3.10 15.22 -21.84
C ALA A 3 -2.33 14.13 -21.11
N MET A 4 -1.57 14.50 -20.07
CA MET A 4 -1.03 13.51 -19.15
C MET A 4 -2.22 12.78 -18.53
N LYS A 5 -2.29 11.45 -18.68
CA LYS A 5 -3.26 10.64 -17.94
C LYS A 5 -3.22 11.05 -16.47
N PRO A 6 -4.37 11.18 -15.76
CA PRO A 6 -4.37 11.42 -14.33
C PRO A 6 -3.46 10.38 -13.69
N ARG A 7 -2.41 10.83 -12.99
CA ARG A 7 -1.50 9.94 -12.30
C ARG A 7 -2.28 9.30 -11.15
N THR A 8 -2.82 8.11 -11.37
CA THR A 8 -3.57 7.32 -10.38
C THR A 8 -2.69 6.80 -9.23
N GLY A 9 -1.53 7.41 -8.99
CA GLY A 9 -0.52 7.02 -8.02
C GLY A 9 -0.04 8.12 -7.07
N ASP A 10 -0.52 9.37 -7.17
CA ASP A 10 0.01 10.50 -6.37
C ASP A 10 -0.56 10.60 -4.93
N GLY A 11 -1.33 9.60 -4.48
CA GLY A 11 -1.92 9.59 -3.13
C GLY A 11 -1.04 8.83 -2.12
N PRO A 12 -1.15 9.14 -0.81
CA PRO A 12 -0.37 8.46 0.23
C PRO A 12 -0.64 6.95 0.25
N MET A 13 0.22 6.20 0.95
CA MET A 13 -0.08 4.82 1.28
C MET A 13 -1.39 4.74 2.07
N GLU A 14 -2.23 3.76 1.75
CA GLU A 14 -3.53 3.54 2.39
C GLU A 14 -3.66 2.09 2.85
N VAL A 15 -4.31 1.87 4.00
CA VAL A 15 -4.66 0.53 4.49
C VAL A 15 -6.13 0.55 4.93
N THR A 16 -6.94 -0.36 4.38
CA THR A 16 -8.37 -0.50 4.74
C THR A 16 -8.67 -1.93 5.17
N LYS A 17 -9.57 -2.12 6.14
CA LYS A 17 -10.05 -3.45 6.53
C LYS A 17 -11.30 -3.79 5.72
N GLU A 18 -11.25 -4.89 4.97
CA GLU A 18 -12.35 -5.39 4.15
C GLU A 18 -12.72 -6.80 4.62
N GLY A 19 -13.78 -6.92 5.42
CA GLY A 19 -14.15 -8.17 6.07
C GLY A 19 -13.07 -8.67 7.04
N ARG A 20 -12.45 -9.81 6.70
CA ARG A 20 -11.37 -10.42 7.48
C ARG A 20 -9.96 -10.04 7.00
N SER A 21 -9.87 -9.37 5.85
CA SER A 21 -8.61 -9.01 5.21
C SER A 21 -8.27 -7.54 5.39
N LEU A 22 -6.99 -7.22 5.25
CA LEU A 22 -6.43 -5.88 5.21
C LEU A 22 -5.95 -5.62 3.79
N ILE A 23 -6.47 -4.58 3.15
CA ILE A 23 -6.08 -4.16 1.81
C ILE A 23 -5.14 -2.96 1.94
N MET A 24 -3.87 -3.17 1.62
CA MET A 24 -2.83 -2.15 1.59
C MET A 24 -2.60 -1.68 0.15
N ARG A 25 -2.57 -0.37 -0.06
CA ARG A 25 -2.34 0.28 -1.36
C ARG A 25 -1.09 1.16 -1.24
N VAL A 26 -0.05 0.82 -1.99
CA VAL A 26 1.25 1.51 -1.99
C VAL A 26 1.45 2.22 -3.33
N PRO A 27 1.67 3.55 -3.37
CA PRO A 27 2.02 4.25 -4.60
C PRO A 27 3.40 3.78 -5.11
N ILE A 28 3.54 3.61 -6.42
CA ILE A 28 4.80 3.16 -7.05
C ILE A 28 5.35 4.29 -7.93
N ASP A 29 6.67 4.46 -7.89
CA ASP A 29 7.39 5.33 -8.81
C ASP A 29 7.18 4.86 -10.27
N GLY A 30 6.70 5.76 -11.12
CA GLY A 30 6.30 5.44 -12.50
C GLY A 30 4.78 5.32 -12.70
N GLY A 31 4.01 5.39 -11.62
CA GLY A 31 2.55 5.50 -11.63
C GLY A 31 1.82 4.21 -11.28
N GLY A 32 0.58 4.37 -10.82
CA GLY A 32 -0.25 3.27 -10.33
C GLY A 32 -0.05 2.99 -8.84
N ARG A 33 -0.65 1.89 -8.38
CA ARG A 33 -0.62 1.44 -6.99
C ARG A 33 -0.42 -0.06 -6.94
N LEU A 34 0.51 -0.52 -6.10
CA LEU A 34 0.57 -1.92 -5.69
C LEU A 34 -0.55 -2.14 -4.67
N VAL A 35 -1.37 -3.17 -4.91
CA VAL A 35 -2.42 -3.58 -3.97
C VAL A 35 -2.03 -4.92 -3.39
N VAL A 36 -1.96 -5.00 -2.06
CA VAL A 36 -1.62 -6.20 -1.31
C VAL A 36 -2.77 -6.52 -0.37
N GLU A 37 -3.25 -7.76 -0.40
CA GLU A 37 -4.18 -8.29 0.59
C GLU A 37 -3.40 -9.08 1.63
N LEU A 38 -3.68 -8.82 2.91
CA LEU A 38 -3.04 -9.46 4.05
C LEU A 38 -4.11 -9.94 5.02
N ASN A 39 -3.88 -11.08 5.66
CA ASN A 39 -4.61 -11.42 6.88
C ASN A 39 -3.98 -10.73 8.11
N ALA A 40 -4.61 -10.86 9.28
CA ALA A 40 -4.16 -10.23 10.51
C ALA A 40 -2.76 -10.68 10.98
N GLU A 41 -2.41 -11.95 10.76
CA GLU A 41 -1.12 -12.50 11.16
C GLU A 41 0.01 -11.98 10.25
N GLU A 42 -0.22 -11.96 8.94
CA GLU A 42 0.74 -11.44 7.95
C GLU A 42 1.00 -9.95 8.16
N ALA A 43 -0.04 -9.17 8.45
CA ALA A 43 0.11 -7.75 8.77
C ALA A 43 0.91 -7.51 10.06
N GLY A 44 0.75 -8.37 11.07
CA GLY A 44 1.56 -8.34 12.29
C GLY A 44 3.03 -8.58 12.00
N LYS A 45 3.35 -9.63 11.23
CA LYS A 45 4.74 -9.93 10.82
C LYS A 45 5.35 -8.79 10.01
N LEU A 46 4.59 -8.20 9.08
CA LEU A 46 5.05 -7.05 8.31
C LEU A 46 5.41 -5.87 9.21
N LYS A 47 4.57 -5.55 10.19
CA LYS A 47 4.84 -4.50 11.18
C LYS A 47 6.16 -4.75 11.91
N ASP A 48 6.40 -5.97 12.40
CA ASP A 48 7.61 -6.30 13.16
C ASP A 48 8.88 -6.17 12.30
N CYS A 49 8.82 -6.63 11.05
CA CYS A 49 9.91 -6.44 10.08
C CYS A 49 10.21 -4.95 9.83
N LEU A 50 9.17 -4.11 9.71
CA LEU A 50 9.34 -2.68 9.47
C LEU A 50 9.94 -1.97 10.70
N LEU A 51 9.43 -2.26 11.90
CA LEU A 51 9.96 -1.69 13.14
C LEU A 51 11.47 -1.95 13.30
N THR A 52 11.92 -3.15 12.95
CA THR A 52 13.34 -3.57 13.03
C THR A 52 14.28 -2.66 12.22
N VAL A 53 13.79 -2.00 11.17
CA VAL A 53 14.61 -1.16 10.27
C VAL A 53 14.28 0.32 10.33
N THR A 54 13.26 0.71 11.10
CA THR A 54 12.83 2.12 11.26
C THR A 54 13.10 2.71 12.64
N GLU A 55 13.61 1.89 13.58
CA GLU A 55 14.06 2.31 14.93
C GLU A 55 15.58 2.56 14.99
#